data_AF-A0A9Y2EYU4-F1
#
_entry.id   AF-A0A9Y2EYU4-F1
#
_cell.length_a   1.000
_cell.length_b   1.000
_cell.length_c   1.000
_cell.angle_alpha   90.00
_cell.angle_beta   90.00
_cell.angle_gamma   90.00
#
_symmetry.space_group_name_H-M   'P 1'
#
loop_
_entity.id
_entity.type
_entity.pdbx_description
1 polymer ?
#
loop_
_entity_poly.entity_id
_entity_poly.type
_entity_poly.pdbx_seq_one_letter_code
_entity_poly.pdbx_strand_id
1 'polypeptide(L)'
;MTAPVHASSSATARRNRWAVSFADLLLLLLAFFVLLQASGSRRDAMLAQVSQQFGGRAMRQGVELRAAELFVPGEALLSAGGEARLASMARRFAGAPGGVEIRSHGADASRRRFDEWDLAAARLGAVARALQAQGIAQDRLLIRGLDQAEDPAGQGQIIRIAPGALKRH
;
A
#
# COMPACT_ATOMS: atom_id res chain seq x y z
N MET A 1 51.45 49.71 -49.20
CA MET A 1 50.12 50.04 -48.66
C MET A 1 49.49 48.75 -48.18
N THR A 2 49.22 48.66 -46.89
CA THR A 2 48.84 47.47 -46.11
C THR A 2 47.35 47.12 -46.27
N ALA A 3 47.01 45.82 -46.16
CA ALA A 3 45.68 45.40 -45.73
C ALA A 3 45.79 44.07 -44.93
N PRO A 4 45.24 43.98 -43.72
CA PRO A 4 45.15 42.74 -42.97
C PRO A 4 43.80 42.05 -43.20
N VAL A 5 43.81 40.73 -43.38
CA VAL A 5 42.62 39.87 -43.29
C VAL A 5 42.91 38.76 -42.29
N HIS A 6 42.01 38.58 -41.31
CA HIS A 6 41.69 37.36 -40.54
C HIS A 6 41.17 37.75 -39.14
N ALA A 7 39.85 37.96 -38.98
CA ALA A 7 39.27 38.27 -37.67
C ALA A 7 37.84 37.72 -37.42
N SER A 8 37.39 36.67 -38.13
CA SER A 8 35.97 36.23 -38.04
C SER A 8 35.72 34.84 -37.43
N SER A 9 36.75 34.04 -37.11
CA SER A 9 36.57 32.65 -36.60
C SER A 9 36.41 32.54 -35.06
N SER A 10 36.96 33.48 -34.28
CA SER A 10 37.07 33.36 -32.82
C SER A 10 35.79 33.72 -32.03
N ALA A 11 34.81 34.38 -32.65
CA ALA A 11 33.61 34.87 -31.96
C ALA A 11 32.55 33.77 -31.73
N THR A 12 32.44 32.79 -32.64
CA THR A 12 31.48 31.68 -32.51
C THR A 12 31.97 30.62 -31.52
N ALA A 13 33.28 30.34 -31.49
CA ALA A 13 33.88 29.39 -30.55
C ALA A 13 33.71 29.79 -29.07
N ARG A 14 33.70 31.10 -28.74
CA ARG A 14 33.47 31.58 -27.37
C ARG A 14 32.03 31.39 -26.88
N ARG A 15 31.05 31.54 -27.77
CA ARG A 15 29.62 31.44 -27.43
C ARG A 15 29.20 30.01 -27.07
N ASN A 16 29.89 29.01 -27.61
CA ASN A 16 29.57 27.59 -27.38
C ASN A 16 30.25 27.01 -26.12
N ARG A 17 31.11 27.76 -25.41
CA ARG A 17 31.80 27.27 -24.19
C ARG A 17 30.92 27.35 -22.94
N TRP A 18 30.01 28.31 -22.86
CA TRP A 18 29.00 28.37 -21.80
C TRP A 18 28.19 27.08 -21.78
N ALA A 19 27.72 26.64 -22.95
CA ALA A 19 26.82 25.50 -23.08
C ALA A 19 27.40 24.22 -22.46
N VAL A 20 28.73 24.07 -22.46
CA VAL A 20 29.42 22.93 -21.86
C VAL A 20 29.31 22.95 -20.34
N SER A 21 29.57 24.08 -19.68
CA SER A 21 29.44 24.19 -18.21
C SER A 21 27.98 24.10 -17.74
N PHE A 22 27.05 24.60 -18.55
CA PHE A 22 25.63 24.46 -18.28
C PHE A 22 25.17 23.00 -18.41
N ALA A 23 25.61 22.29 -19.45
CA ALA A 23 25.36 20.86 -19.61
C ALA A 23 25.97 20.06 -18.46
N ASP A 24 27.18 20.41 -18.01
CA ASP A 24 27.83 19.77 -16.85
C ASP A 24 27.00 19.94 -15.57
N LEU A 25 26.49 21.15 -15.30
CA LEU A 25 25.61 21.41 -14.16
C LEU A 25 24.31 20.61 -14.23
N LEU A 26 23.68 20.50 -15.42
CA LEU A 26 22.50 19.68 -15.63
C LEU A 26 22.77 18.18 -15.40
N LEU A 27 23.94 17.69 -15.83
CA LEU A 27 24.35 16.30 -15.66
C LEU A 27 24.67 15.96 -14.20
N LEU A 28 25.33 16.87 -13.47
CA LEU A 28 25.56 16.71 -12.03
C LEU A 28 24.24 16.69 -11.25
N LEU A 29 23.29 17.57 -11.60
CA LEU A 29 21.97 17.60 -10.98
C LEU A 29 21.18 16.32 -11.27
N LEU A 30 21.21 15.83 -12.50
CA LEU A 30 20.56 14.58 -12.90
C LEU A 30 21.14 13.38 -12.15
N ALA A 31 22.47 13.27 -12.08
CA ALA A 31 23.14 12.19 -11.35
C ALA A 31 22.80 12.22 -9.85
N PHE A 32 22.77 13.41 -9.25
CA PHE A 32 22.36 13.59 -7.85
C PHE A 32 20.89 13.19 -7.63
N PHE A 33 19.99 13.61 -8.52
CA PHE A 33 18.57 13.27 -8.44
C PHE A 33 18.32 11.75 -8.52
N VAL A 34 19.00 11.06 -9.46
CA VAL A 34 18.95 9.60 -9.58
C VAL A 34 19.48 8.92 -8.31
N LEU A 35 20.56 9.43 -7.72
CA LEU A 35 21.10 8.91 -6.46
C LEU A 35 20.12 9.10 -5.28
N LEU A 36 19.42 10.24 -5.22
CA LEU A 36 18.37 10.49 -4.22
C LEU A 36 17.25 9.46 -4.36
N GLN A 37 16.78 9.23 -5.59
CA GLN A 37 15.73 8.26 -5.90
C GLN A 37 16.14 6.85 -5.48
N ALA A 38 17.38 6.44 -5.78
CA ALA A 38 17.91 5.14 -5.38
C ALA A 38 18.07 4.97 -3.85
N SER A 39 18.24 6.06 -3.09
CA SER A 39 18.34 5.99 -1.62
C SER A 39 16.98 5.89 -0.91
N GLY A 40 15.91 6.37 -1.56
CA GLY A 40 14.57 6.43 -0.98
C GLY A 40 13.98 5.05 -0.70
N SER A 41 14.14 4.11 -1.64
CA SER A 41 13.59 2.75 -1.53
C SER A 41 14.20 1.90 -0.41
N ARG A 42 15.43 2.21 0.04
CA ARG A 42 16.14 1.40 1.05
C ARG A 42 15.75 1.75 2.49
N ARG A 43 15.24 2.97 2.75
CA ARG A 43 14.88 3.43 4.11
C ARG A 43 13.58 2.78 4.60
N ASP A 44 12.58 2.64 3.74
CA ASP A 44 11.26 2.10 4.11
C ASP A 44 11.30 0.60 4.45
N ALA A 45 12.07 -0.17 3.68
CA ALA A 45 12.26 -1.60 3.91
C ALA A 45 12.98 -1.90 5.24
N MET A 46 13.98 -1.08 5.60
CA MET A 46 14.73 -1.24 6.85
C MET A 46 13.87 -0.91 8.08
N LEU A 47 13.03 0.12 8.02
CA LEU A 47 12.11 0.47 9.11
C LEU A 47 11.05 -0.63 9.33
N ALA A 48 10.52 -1.20 8.25
CA ALA A 48 9.59 -2.33 8.32
C ALA A 48 10.23 -3.56 9.00
N GLN A 49 11.47 -3.89 8.65
CA GLN A 49 12.19 -5.06 9.19
C GLN A 49 12.61 -4.89 10.67
N VAL A 50 13.04 -3.69 11.06
CA VAL A 50 13.35 -3.38 12.47
C VAL A 50 12.10 -3.48 13.35
N SER A 51 10.94 -3.06 12.84
CA SER A 51 9.67 -3.15 13.56
C SER A 51 9.20 -4.59 13.81
N GLN A 52 9.61 -5.55 12.96
CA GLN A 52 9.29 -6.97 13.10
C GLN A 52 10.17 -7.68 14.14
N GLN A 53 11.40 -7.21 14.37
CA GLN A 53 12.39 -7.90 15.20
C GLN A 53 12.22 -7.68 16.71
N PHE A 54 11.55 -6.61 17.15
CA PHE A 54 11.25 -6.33 18.57
C PHE A 54 9.99 -7.07 19.08
N GLY A 55 9.88 -8.36 18.74
CA GLY A 55 8.71 -9.24 18.81
C GLY A 55 8.14 -9.61 20.18
N GLY A 56 7.80 -8.65 21.03
CA GLY A 56 6.90 -8.84 22.19
C GLY A 56 5.41 -8.56 21.89
N ARG A 57 5.00 -8.50 20.60
CA ARG A 57 3.77 -7.82 20.15
C ARG A 57 3.08 -8.50 18.96
N ALA A 58 3.04 -9.82 18.90
CA ALA A 58 2.35 -10.56 17.81
C ALA A 58 0.89 -10.09 17.59
N MET A 59 0.22 -9.57 18.63
CA MET A 59 -1.14 -9.04 18.50
C MET A 59 -1.23 -7.68 17.77
N ARG A 60 -0.16 -6.87 17.73
CA ARG A 60 -0.12 -5.60 16.95
C ARG A 60 0.01 -5.84 15.45
N GLN A 61 0.53 -6.99 15.05
CA GLN A 61 0.62 -7.39 13.66
C GLN A 61 -0.69 -8.10 13.33
N GLY A 62 -1.63 -7.40 12.69
CA GLY A 62 -2.94 -7.97 12.35
C GLY A 62 -2.87 -9.31 11.61
N VAL A 63 -3.98 -10.02 11.61
CA VAL A 63 -4.15 -11.32 10.95
C VAL A 63 -4.55 -11.09 9.49
N GLU A 64 -3.86 -11.74 8.56
CA GLU A 64 -4.20 -11.74 7.14
C GLU A 64 -4.89 -13.05 6.77
N LEU A 65 -6.01 -12.94 6.06
CA LEU A 65 -6.90 -14.04 5.70
C LEU A 65 -7.23 -13.92 4.21
N ARG A 66 -7.15 -15.03 3.48
CA ARG A 66 -7.65 -15.06 2.10
C ARG A 66 -9.18 -15.06 2.11
N ALA A 67 -9.80 -14.25 1.25
CA ALA A 67 -11.26 -14.19 1.15
C ALA A 67 -11.86 -15.56 0.78
N ALA A 68 -11.17 -16.35 -0.05
CA ALA A 68 -11.56 -17.71 -0.41
C ALA A 68 -11.69 -18.67 0.79
N GLU A 69 -11.04 -18.39 1.93
CA GLU A 69 -11.17 -19.19 3.16
C GLU A 69 -12.36 -18.77 4.02
N LEU A 70 -12.91 -17.58 3.79
CA LEU A 70 -13.97 -16.99 4.60
C LEU A 70 -15.33 -17.02 3.90
N PHE A 71 -15.35 -16.90 2.58
CA PHE A 71 -16.55 -16.67 1.79
C PHE A 71 -16.88 -17.84 0.86
N VAL A 72 -18.15 -17.93 0.50
CA VAL A 72 -18.59 -18.74 -0.64
C VAL A 72 -17.95 -18.19 -1.93
N PRO A 73 -17.45 -19.04 -2.84
CA PRO A 73 -16.77 -18.59 -4.06
C PRO A 73 -17.61 -17.62 -4.89
N GLY A 74 -17.06 -16.45 -5.21
CA GLY A 74 -17.74 -15.41 -6.00
C GLY A 74 -18.83 -14.64 -5.27
N GLU A 75 -19.08 -14.91 -3.97
CA GLU A 75 -20.12 -14.25 -3.19
C GLU A 75 -19.54 -13.47 -2.00
N ALA A 76 -20.35 -12.54 -1.48
CA ALA A 76 -20.08 -11.84 -0.21
C ALA A 76 -20.75 -12.51 0.99
N LEU A 77 -21.07 -13.80 0.87
CA LEU A 77 -21.66 -14.61 1.93
C LEU A 77 -20.59 -15.44 2.64
N LEU A 78 -20.50 -15.32 3.97
CA LEU A 78 -19.55 -16.10 4.76
C LEU A 78 -19.92 -17.59 4.72
N SER A 79 -18.91 -18.45 4.64
CA SER A 79 -19.09 -19.89 4.86
C SER A 79 -19.21 -20.18 6.36
N ALA A 80 -19.79 -21.32 6.73
CA ALA A 80 -19.87 -21.74 8.14
C ALA A 80 -18.48 -21.79 8.81
N GLY A 81 -17.44 -22.20 8.07
CA GLY A 81 -16.05 -22.19 8.54
C GLY A 81 -15.51 -20.76 8.71
N GLY A 82 -15.82 -19.86 7.78
CA GLY A 82 -15.46 -18.44 7.83
C GLY A 82 -16.09 -17.74 9.04
N GLU A 83 -17.37 -17.99 9.31
CA GLU A 83 -18.08 -17.47 10.48
C GLU A 83 -17.42 -17.94 11.79
N ALA A 84 -17.16 -19.24 11.93
CA ALA A 84 -16.52 -19.79 13.13
C ALA A 84 -15.13 -19.18 13.37
N ARG A 85 -14.36 -18.97 12.29
CA ARG A 85 -13.03 -18.37 12.34
C ARG A 85 -13.09 -16.90 12.78
N LEU A 86 -13.98 -16.10 12.17
CA LEU A 86 -14.19 -14.71 12.57
C LEU A 86 -14.68 -14.61 14.01
N ALA A 87 -15.58 -15.50 14.46
CA ALA A 87 -16.04 -15.54 15.84
C ALA A 87 -14.91 -15.81 16.84
N SER A 88 -14.02 -16.77 16.54
CA SER A 88 -12.85 -17.04 17.38
C SER A 88 -11.93 -15.83 17.52
N MET A 89 -11.79 -15.06 16.44
CA MET A 89 -10.94 -13.89 16.39
C MET A 89 -11.58 -12.69 17.08
N ALA A 90 -12.88 -12.50 16.89
CA ALA A 90 -13.66 -11.46 17.56
C ALA A 90 -13.56 -11.58 19.08
N ARG A 91 -13.67 -12.80 19.64
CA ARG A 91 -13.48 -13.05 21.08
C ARG A 91 -12.13 -12.58 21.60
N ARG A 92 -11.06 -12.72 20.80
CA ARG A 92 -9.71 -12.25 21.17
C ARG A 92 -9.62 -10.72 21.18
N PHE A 93 -10.25 -10.06 20.20
CA PHE A 93 -10.26 -8.60 20.09
C PHE A 93 -11.22 -7.93 21.09
N ALA A 94 -12.29 -8.60 21.49
CA ALA A 94 -13.25 -8.09 22.48
C ALA A 94 -12.57 -7.78 23.83
N GLY A 95 -11.64 -8.64 24.27
CA GLY A 95 -10.89 -8.45 25.51
C GLY A 95 -9.73 -7.45 25.44
N ALA A 96 -9.34 -6.98 24.25
CA ALA A 96 -8.25 -6.04 24.08
C ALA A 96 -8.78 -4.59 24.05
N PRO A 97 -8.12 -3.61 24.71
CA PRO A 97 -8.46 -2.20 24.57
C PRO A 97 -7.99 -1.66 23.20
N GLY A 98 -8.83 -0.86 22.52
CA GLY A 98 -8.49 -0.20 21.25
C GLY A 98 -9.48 -0.45 20.12
N GLY A 99 -9.26 0.14 18.94
CA GLY A 99 -10.06 -0.15 17.76
C GLY A 99 -9.64 -1.46 17.10
N VAL A 100 -10.43 -1.91 16.14
CA VAL A 100 -10.15 -3.03 15.24
C VAL A 100 -10.26 -2.49 13.82
N GLU A 101 -9.15 -2.52 13.11
CA GLU A 101 -9.06 -2.09 11.73
C GLU A 101 -9.18 -3.30 10.80
N ILE A 102 -10.04 -3.17 9.79
CA ILE A 102 -10.28 -4.16 8.74
C ILE A 102 -9.86 -3.52 7.41
N ARG A 103 -8.96 -4.17 6.69
CA ARG A 103 -8.49 -3.73 5.37
C ARG A 103 -8.63 -4.81 4.32
N SER A 104 -8.88 -4.40 3.08
CA SER A 104 -8.86 -5.29 1.91
C SER A 104 -7.72 -4.92 0.98
N HIS A 105 -6.98 -5.93 0.52
CA HIS A 105 -5.98 -5.85 -0.53
C HIS A 105 -6.34 -6.82 -1.65
N GLY A 106 -6.20 -6.39 -2.91
CA GLY A 106 -6.54 -7.20 -4.08
C GLY A 106 -8.04 -7.46 -4.24
N ALA A 107 -8.40 -8.15 -5.32
CA ALA A 107 -9.75 -8.56 -5.62
C ALA A 107 -9.75 -9.95 -6.28
N ASP A 108 -10.80 -10.74 -6.06
CA ASP A 108 -10.96 -12.01 -6.76
C ASP A 108 -11.53 -11.77 -8.17
N ALA A 109 -11.04 -12.52 -9.15
CA ALA A 109 -11.53 -12.47 -10.51
C ALA A 109 -13.03 -12.80 -10.57
N SER A 110 -13.84 -11.81 -10.95
CA SER A 110 -15.30 -11.93 -10.95
C SER A 110 -15.79 -12.36 -12.34
N ARG A 111 -16.60 -13.42 -12.44
CA ARG A 111 -17.10 -13.95 -13.72
C ARG A 111 -18.48 -13.41 -14.14
N ARG A 112 -19.09 -12.43 -13.45
CA ARG A 112 -20.20 -11.55 -13.93
C ARG A 112 -20.84 -10.69 -12.81
N ARG A 113 -21.55 -9.63 -13.28
CA ARG A 113 -22.46 -8.64 -12.67
C ARG A 113 -21.90 -7.68 -11.59
N PHE A 114 -21.01 -8.11 -10.71
CA PHE A 114 -20.27 -7.19 -9.84
C PHE A 114 -18.87 -6.97 -10.40
N ASP A 115 -18.45 -5.71 -10.49
CA ASP A 115 -17.05 -5.40 -10.72
C ASP A 115 -16.25 -5.98 -9.54
N GLU A 116 -15.03 -6.45 -9.79
CA GLU A 116 -14.19 -7.14 -8.78
C GLU A 116 -14.05 -6.31 -7.49
N TRP A 117 -14.09 -4.98 -7.66
CA TRP A 117 -14.11 -4.00 -6.59
C TRP A 117 -15.37 -4.05 -5.71
N ASP A 118 -16.57 -4.16 -6.31
CA ASP A 118 -17.83 -4.23 -5.57
C ASP A 118 -17.89 -5.49 -4.71
N LEU A 119 -17.45 -6.63 -5.27
CA LEU A 119 -17.40 -7.89 -4.54
C LEU A 119 -16.44 -7.78 -3.35
N ALA A 120 -15.27 -7.19 -3.55
CA ALA A 120 -14.30 -6.99 -2.49
C ALA A 120 -14.85 -6.09 -1.38
N ALA A 121 -15.52 -4.99 -1.73
CA ALA A 121 -16.16 -4.07 -0.79
C ALA A 121 -17.30 -4.73 -0.01
N ALA A 122 -18.15 -5.51 -0.69
CA ALA A 122 -19.26 -6.24 -0.07
C ALA A 122 -18.74 -7.25 0.97
N ARG A 123 -17.67 -7.99 0.65
CA ARG A 123 -17.02 -8.93 1.57
C ARG A 123 -16.41 -8.23 2.78
N LEU A 124 -15.76 -7.08 2.58
CA LEU A 124 -15.20 -6.31 3.68
C LEU A 124 -16.30 -5.83 4.65
N GLY A 125 -17.45 -5.40 4.11
CA GLY A 125 -18.63 -5.07 4.89
C GLY A 125 -19.22 -6.27 5.64
N ALA A 126 -19.27 -7.44 5.01
CA ALA A 126 -19.72 -8.68 5.65
C ALA A 126 -18.83 -9.09 6.84
N VAL A 127 -17.49 -8.96 6.71
CA VAL A 127 -16.56 -9.18 7.83
C VAL A 127 -16.85 -8.21 8.98
N ALA A 128 -17.01 -6.91 8.69
CA ALA A 128 -17.30 -5.92 9.72
C ALA A 128 -18.59 -6.23 10.49
N ARG A 129 -19.66 -6.60 9.77
CA ARG A 129 -20.93 -7.00 10.41
C ARG A 129 -20.80 -8.27 11.24
N ALA A 130 -20.04 -9.26 10.77
CA ALA A 130 -19.79 -10.49 11.51
C ALA A 130 -19.02 -10.21 12.82
N LEU A 131 -17.99 -9.36 12.78
CA LEU A 131 -17.27 -8.94 13.98
C LEU A 131 -18.15 -8.16 14.96
N GLN A 132 -19.03 -7.30 14.45
CA GLN A 132 -20.02 -6.58 15.27
C GLN A 132 -21.02 -7.53 15.95
N ALA A 133 -21.52 -8.53 15.23
CA ALA A 133 -22.43 -9.55 15.78
C ALA A 133 -21.79 -10.37 16.91
N GLN A 134 -20.46 -10.43 16.98
CA GLN A 134 -19.69 -11.11 18.02
C GLN A 134 -19.29 -10.18 19.18
N GLY A 135 -19.83 -8.95 19.23
CA GLY A 135 -19.69 -8.03 20.36
C GLY A 135 -18.60 -6.97 20.23
N ILE A 136 -17.98 -6.81 19.05
CA ILE A 136 -17.09 -5.66 18.81
C ILE A 136 -17.97 -4.44 18.52
N ALA A 137 -17.88 -3.43 19.38
CA ALA A 137 -18.66 -2.21 19.24
C ALA A 137 -18.34 -1.46 17.92
N GLN A 138 -19.37 -0.84 17.32
CA GLN A 138 -19.26 -0.22 15.99
C GLN A 138 -18.25 0.95 15.94
N ASP A 139 -18.14 1.71 17.03
CA ASP A 139 -17.17 2.80 17.23
C ASP A 139 -15.72 2.30 17.32
N ARG A 140 -15.54 1.02 17.66
CA ARG A 140 -14.22 0.37 17.65
C ARG A 140 -13.85 -0.16 16.26
N LEU A 141 -14.81 -0.38 15.37
CA LEU A 141 -14.55 -0.91 14.04
C LEU A 141 -14.16 0.20 13.05
N LEU A 142 -12.99 0.05 12.45
CA LEU A 142 -12.48 0.91 11.39
C LEU A 142 -12.35 0.09 10.11
N ILE A 143 -13.07 0.47 9.06
CA ILE A 143 -12.88 -0.10 7.73
C ILE A 143 -11.96 0.86 6.97
N ARG A 144 -10.82 0.37 6.49
CA ARG A 144 -9.83 1.17 5.76
C ARG A 144 -9.33 0.45 4.53
N GLY A 145 -9.25 1.19 3.42
CA GLY A 145 -8.61 0.71 2.20
C GLY A 145 -9.46 -0.31 1.43
N LEU A 146 -9.65 0.00 0.15
CA LEU A 146 -9.82 -0.95 -0.93
C LEU A 146 -8.58 -0.73 -1.80
N ASP A 147 -7.43 -1.14 -1.30
CA ASP A 147 -6.17 -0.77 -1.93
C ASP A 147 -5.97 -1.65 -3.17
N GLN A 148 -6.09 -1.06 -4.36
CA GLN A 148 -5.60 -1.63 -5.61
C GLN A 148 -4.07 -1.46 -5.64
N ALA A 149 -3.36 -2.04 -4.67
CA ALA A 149 -1.99 -2.42 -5.01
C ALA A 149 -2.17 -3.47 -6.10
N GLU A 150 -1.82 -3.11 -7.34
CA GLU A 150 -1.69 -4.04 -8.48
C GLU A 150 -1.18 -5.36 -7.94
N ASP A 151 -2.03 -6.37 -7.86
CA ASP A 151 -1.71 -7.64 -7.21
C ASP A 151 -0.64 -8.29 -8.08
N PRO A 152 0.66 -8.28 -7.72
CA PRO A 152 1.72 -8.70 -8.64
C PRO A 152 1.69 -10.22 -8.90
N ALA A 153 0.79 -10.93 -8.24
CA ALA A 153 0.55 -12.35 -8.40
C ALA A 153 -0.92 -12.58 -8.05
N GLY A 154 -1.66 -13.34 -8.86
CA GLY A 154 -3.08 -13.67 -8.64
C GLY A 154 -3.35 -14.41 -7.33
N GLN A 155 -3.18 -13.73 -6.21
CA GLN A 155 -3.35 -14.22 -4.85
C GLN A 155 -4.78 -14.02 -4.36
N GLY A 156 -5.56 -13.21 -5.09
CA GLY A 156 -6.97 -12.95 -4.81
C GLY A 156 -7.12 -11.96 -3.66
N GLN A 157 -8.36 -11.77 -3.23
CA GLN A 157 -8.65 -10.82 -2.16
C GLN A 157 -8.08 -11.29 -0.81
N ILE A 158 -7.29 -10.44 -0.17
CA ILE A 158 -6.76 -10.63 1.19
C ILE A 158 -7.41 -9.63 2.14
N ILE A 159 -7.95 -10.14 3.24
CA ILE A 159 -8.57 -9.36 4.31
C ILE A 159 -7.65 -9.37 5.53
N ARG A 160 -7.22 -8.17 5.95
CA ARG A 160 -6.39 -7.98 7.12
C ARG A 160 -7.22 -7.43 8.28
N ILE A 161 -7.14 -8.05 9.44
CA ILE A 161 -7.81 -7.63 10.68
C ILE A 161 -6.76 -7.37 11.75
N ALA A 162 -6.60 -6.11 12.17
CA ALA A 162 -5.55 -5.68 13.09
C ALA A 162 -6.12 -4.83 14.22
N PRO A 163 -5.44 -4.70 15.38
CA PRO A 163 -5.73 -3.61 16.30
C PRO A 163 -5.48 -2.26 15.62
N GLY A 164 -6.42 -1.35 15.77
CA GLY A 164 -6.39 -0.02 15.18
C GLY A 164 -6.64 1.08 16.20
N ALA A 165 -6.58 2.33 15.73
CA ALA A 165 -7.07 3.46 16.52
C ALA A 165 -8.60 3.34 16.71
N LEU A 166 -9.14 4.00 17.72
CA LEU A 166 -10.60 4.16 17.84
C LEU A 166 -11.10 5.12 16.74
N LYS A 167 -12.34 4.92 16.29
CA LYS A 167 -12.99 5.87 15.38
C LYS A 167 -13.20 7.18 16.12
N ARG A 168 -12.55 8.25 15.65
CA ARG A 168 -12.80 9.61 16.15
C ARG A 168 -14.06 10.13 15.47
N HIS A 169 -15.00 10.61 16.28
CA HIS A 169 -16.21 11.31 15.82
C HIS A 169 -15.89 12.74 15.42
#